data_AF-A0A957KKZ4-F1
#
_entry.id   AF-A0A957KKZ4-F1
#
_cell.length_a   1.000
_cell.length_b   1.000
_cell.length_c   1.000
_cell.angle_alpha   90.00
_cell.angle_beta   90.00
_cell.angle_gamma   90.00
#
_symmetry.space_group_name_H-M   'P 1'
#
loop_
_entity.id
_entity.type
_entity.pdbx_description
1 polymer ?
#
loop_
_entity_poly.entity_id
_entity_poly.type
_entity_poly.pdbx_seq_one_letter_code
_entity_poly.pdbx_strand_id
1 'polypeptide(L)' 'DDGTRPIPPLFYAMLNKSLALPLLEDWVGYLWIAGRDERLVQLLDEGQGQGYVAWRVVAAEEEWKELIRAGLASGPLTF' A
#
# COMPACT_ATOMS: atom_id res chain seq x y z
N ASP A 1 -12.99 0.72 -9.09
CA ASP A 1 -11.59 1.05 -9.40
C ASP A 1 -10.90 -0.25 -9.79
N ASP A 2 -10.71 -0.47 -11.08
CA ASP A 2 -10.47 -1.78 -11.71
C ASP A 2 -9.01 -2.26 -11.60
N GLY A 3 -8.25 -1.76 -10.61
CA GLY A 3 -6.86 -2.16 -10.36
C GLY A 3 -5.84 -1.66 -11.38
N THR A 4 -6.26 -0.87 -12.37
CA THR A 4 -5.44 -0.38 -13.49
C THR A 4 -4.78 0.97 -13.23
N ARG A 5 -5.09 1.63 -12.11
CA ARG A 5 -4.47 2.92 -11.76
C ARG A 5 -3.01 2.71 -11.33
N PRO A 6 -2.09 3.59 -11.78
CA PRO A 6 -0.68 3.49 -11.37
C PRO A 6 -0.53 3.62 -9.86
N ILE A 7 0.45 2.92 -9.29
CA ILE A 7 0.80 3.05 -7.88
C ILE A 7 1.21 4.50 -7.63
N PRO A 8 0.60 5.20 -6.64
CA PRO A 8 0.95 6.57 -6.37
C PRO A 8 2.45 6.73 -6.03
N PRO A 9 3.15 7.74 -6.57
CA PRO A 9 4.59 7.90 -6.37
C PRO A 9 5.03 8.00 -4.90
N LEU A 10 4.16 8.50 -4.02
CA LEU A 10 4.44 8.66 -2.59
C LEU A 10 4.01 7.46 -1.72
N PHE A 11 3.45 6.42 -2.33
CA PHE A 11 2.94 5.25 -1.59
C PHE A 11 4.00 4.60 -0.71
N TYR A 12 5.14 4.25 -1.31
CA TYR A 12 6.27 3.69 -0.58
C TYR A 12 6.73 4.58 0.57
N ALA A 13 6.97 5.87 0.29
CA ALA A 13 7.49 6.81 1.28
C ALA A 13 6.53 7.03 2.46
N MET A 14 5.22 7.02 2.22
CA MET A 14 4.23 7.12 3.29
C MET A 14 4.15 5.82 4.08
N LEU A 15 4.05 4.67 3.40
CA LEU A 15 3.94 3.37 4.07
C LEU A 15 5.18 3.07 4.94
N ASN A 16 6.38 3.34 4.42
CA ASN A 16 7.64 3.17 5.15
C ASN A 16 7.76 4.12 6.34
N LYS A 17 7.08 5.28 6.33
CA LYS A 17 6.98 6.17 7.51
C LYS A 17 5.92 5.73 8.50
N SER A 18 4.86 5.06 8.04
CA SER A 18 3.74 4.61 8.85
C SER A 18 4.01 3.30 9.58
N LEU A 19 5.00 2.50 9.14
CA LEU A 19 5.36 1.24 9.76
C LEU A 19 6.70 1.34 10.48
N ALA A 20 6.78 0.76 11.67
CA ALA A 20 8.01 0.69 12.47
C ALA A 20 9.03 -0.35 11.95
N LEU A 21 8.91 -0.79 10.70
CA LEU A 21 9.75 -1.82 10.09
C LEU A 21 10.26 -1.35 8.72
N PRO A 22 11.49 -1.72 8.33
CA PRO A 22 12.04 -1.35 7.04
C PRO A 22 11.31 -2.11 5.93
N LEU A 23 10.78 -1.37 4.94
CA LEU A 23 10.17 -1.94 3.75
C LEU A 23 11.16 -1.95 2.58
N LEU A 24 11.14 -3.00 1.77
CA LEU A 24 11.84 -3.00 0.49
C LEU A 24 10.97 -2.35 -0.60
N GLU A 25 11.59 -1.59 -1.50
CA GLU A 25 10.90 -0.96 -2.62
C GLU A 25 10.22 -1.98 -3.54
N ASP A 26 10.80 -3.17 -3.72
CA ASP A 26 10.24 -4.24 -4.55
C ASP A 26 8.89 -4.77 -4.00
N TRP A 27 8.61 -4.56 -2.72
CA TRP A 27 7.34 -4.99 -2.10
C TRP A 27 6.17 -4.07 -2.43
N VAL A 28 6.43 -2.87 -2.96
CA VAL A 28 5.44 -1.82 -3.20
C VAL A 28 4.28 -2.28 -4.07
N GLY A 29 4.56 -3.08 -5.12
CA GLY A 29 3.52 -3.62 -5.99
C GLY A 29 2.56 -4.54 -5.25
N TYR A 30 3.10 -5.49 -4.50
CA TYR A 30 2.32 -6.43 -3.69
C TYR A 30 1.50 -5.69 -2.61
N LEU A 31 2.15 -4.80 -1.85
CA LEU A 31 1.53 -4.06 -0.75
C LEU A 31 0.44 -3.09 -1.21
N TRP A 32 0.57 -2.52 -2.41
CA TRP A 32 -0.47 -1.70 -3.01
C TRP A 32 -1.73 -2.51 -3.33
N ILE A 33 -1.57 -3.65 -3.99
CA ILE A 33 -2.70 -4.50 -4.40
C ILE A 33 -3.38 -5.07 -3.16
N ALA A 34 -2.61 -5.74 -2.31
CA ALA A 34 -3.17 -6.40 -1.14
C ALA A 34 -3.70 -5.39 -0.11
N GLY A 35 -3.04 -4.24 0.06
CA GLY A 35 -3.53 -3.16 0.92
C GLY A 35 -4.85 -2.54 0.43
N ARG A 36 -5.13 -2.57 -0.87
CA ARG A 36 -6.45 -2.16 -1.39
C ARG A 36 -7.51 -3.23 -1.15
N ASP A 37 -7.17 -4.50 -1.38
CA ASP A 37 -8.10 -5.63 -1.18
C ASP A 37 -8.51 -5.74 0.29
N GLU A 38 -7.55 -5.56 1.21
CA GLU A 38 -7.75 -5.54 2.67
C GLU A 38 -8.27 -4.17 3.20
N ARG A 39 -8.52 -3.20 2.30
CA ARG A 39 -9.00 -1.84 2.65
C ARG A 39 -8.09 -1.05 3.60
N LEU A 40 -6.81 -1.38 3.64
CA LEU A 40 -5.75 -0.64 4.34
C LEU A 40 -5.30 0.62 3.58
N VAL A 41 -5.65 0.72 2.30
CA VAL A 41 -5.50 1.93 1.48
C VAL A 41 -6.88 2.46 1.13
N GLN A 42 -7.13 3.71 1.47
CA GLN A 42 -8.39 4.37 1.12
C GLN A 42 -8.17 5.48 0.11
N LEU A 43 -8.98 5.47 -0.94
CA LEU A 43 -9.11 6.56 -1.89
C LEU A 43 -9.90 7.71 -1.25
N LEU A 44 -9.31 8.90 -1.21
CA LEU A 44 -9.93 10.11 -0.67
C LEU A 44 -10.57 10.96 -1.78
N ASP A 45 -9.94 10.99 -2.96
CA ASP A 45 -10.44 11.71 -4.13
C ASP A 45 -10.04 10.96 -5.40
N GLU A 46 -10.99 10.79 -6.32
CA GLU A 46 -10.74 10.16 -7.63
C GLU A 46 -10.06 11.10 -8.63
N GLY A 47 -9.80 12.35 -8.24
CA GLY A 47 -9.18 13.36 -9.08
C GLY A 47 -10.12 13.88 -10.18
N GLN A 48 -11.44 13.78 -10.00
CA GLN A 48 -12.42 14.32 -10.95
C GLN A 48 -12.42 15.86 -10.93
N GLY A 49 -11.41 16.47 -11.56
CA GLY A 49 -11.34 17.90 -11.84
C GLY A 49 -10.01 18.58 -11.49
N GLN A 50 -9.16 17.99 -10.64
CA GLN A 50 -7.92 18.63 -10.19
C GLN A 50 -6.63 17.89 -10.55
N GLY A 51 -6.72 16.77 -11.30
CA GLY A 51 -5.55 16.08 -11.84
C GLY A 51 -4.71 15.30 -10.83
N TYR A 52 -5.11 15.26 -9.56
CA TYR A 52 -4.43 14.49 -8.52
C TYR A 52 -5.42 13.55 -7.84
N VAL A 53 -5.07 12.27 -7.82
CA VAL A 53 -5.75 11.24 -7.03
C VAL A 53 -5.21 11.31 -5.61
N ALA A 54 -6.09 11.51 -4.62
CA ALA A 54 -5.71 11.53 -3.21
C ALA A 54 -6.04 10.19 -2.56
N TRP A 55 -5.14 9.69 -1.73
CA TRP A 55 -5.29 8.45 -0.98
C TRP A 55 -4.67 8.61 0.40
N ARG A 56 -5.05 7.73 1.33
CA ARG A 56 -4.41 7.60 2.63
C ARG A 56 -4.11 6.15 2.95
N VAL A 57 -2.99 5.92 3.64
CA VAL A 57 -2.80 4.69 4.41
C VAL A 57 -3.70 4.79 5.64
N VAL A 58 -4.60 3.83 5.81
CA VAL A 58 -5.33 3.68 7.07
C VAL A 58 -4.31 3.11 8.04
N ALA A 59 -3.87 3.93 8.98
CA ALA A 59 -2.82 3.56 9.93
C ALA A 59 -3.36 2.50 10.91
N ALA A 60 -3.17 1.24 10.54
CA ALA A 60 -3.37 0.09 11.39
C ALA A 60 -2.11 -0.78 11.25
N GLU A 61 -1.11 -0.45 12.06
CA GLU A 61 0.25 -0.98 11.93
C GLU A 61 0.29 -2.52 12.02
N GLU A 62 -0.58 -3.11 12.83
CA GLU A 62 -0.66 -4.56 13.02
C GLU A 62 -1.19 -5.27 11.77
N GLU A 63 -2.25 -4.75 11.13
CA GLU A 63 -2.79 -5.35 9.91
C GLU A 63 -1.78 -5.31 8.75
N TRP A 64 -1.00 -4.24 8.63
CA TRP A 64 0.09 -4.17 7.68
C TRP A 64 1.21 -5.18 8.00
N LYS A 65 1.55 -5.36 9.28
CA LYS A 65 2.52 -6.38 9.70
C LYS A 65 2.02 -7.80 9.39
N GLU A 66 0.73 -8.07 9.62
CA GLU A 66 0.12 -9.37 9.30
C GLU A 66 0.15 -9.64 7.80
N LEU A 67 -0.19 -8.65 6.98
CA LEU A 67 -0.08 -8.73 5.52
C LEU A 67 1.35 -9.05 5.07
N ILE A 68 2.34 -8.35 5.63
CA ILE A 68 3.77 -8.55 5.31
C ILE A 68 4.21 -9.95 5.75
N ARG A 69 3.81 -10.40 6.94
CA ARG A 69 4.11 -11.76 7.42
C ARG A 69 3.50 -12.82 6.51
N ALA A 70 2.27 -12.63 6.05
CA ALA A 70 1.60 -13.53 5.11
C ALA A 70 2.30 -13.54 3.75
N GLY A 71 2.73 -12.39 3.24
CA GLY A 71 3.47 -12.27 1.98
C GLY A 71 4.85 -12.94 2.04
N LEU A 72 5.55 -12.82 3.16
CA LEU A 72 6.82 -13.53 3.40
C LEU A 72 6.59 -15.04 3.51
N ALA A 73 5.54 -15.47 4.22
CA ALA A 73 5.23 -16.89 4.41
C ALA A 73 4.79 -17.59 3.12
N SER A 74 4.12 -16.87 2.21
CA SER A 74 3.63 -17.42 0.93
C SER A 74 4.66 -17.34 -0.20
N GLY A 75 5.72 -16.54 -0.06
CA GLY A 75 6.81 -16.40 -1.05
C GLY A 75 6.78 -15.22 -2.02
N PRO A 76 5.69 -14.45 -2.22
CA PRO A 76 5.70 -13.22 -3.01
C PRO A 76 6.60 -12.10 -2.48
N LEU A 77 6.88 -12.08 -1.16
CA LEU A 77 7.83 -11.15 -0.56
C LEU A 77 9.11 -11.89 -0.15
N THR A 78 10.26 -11.26 -0.38
CA THR A 78 11.60 -11.76 0.00
C THR A 78 12.43 -10.65 0.64
N PHE A 79 13.40 -11.00 1.48
CA PHE A 79 14.37 -10.07 2.08
C PHE A 79 15.42 -9.59 1.07
#